data_AF-A0A9E4MSC9-F1
#
_entry.id   AF-A0A9E4MSC9-F1
#
_cell.length_a   1.000
_cell.length_b   1.000
_cell.length_c   1.000
_cell.angle_alpha   90.00
_cell.angle_beta   90.00
_cell.angle_gamma   90.00
#
_symmetry.space_group_name_H-M   'P 1'
#
loop_
_entity.id
_entity.type
_entity.pdbx_description
1 polymer ?
#
loop_
_entity_poly.entity_id
_entity_poly.type
_entity_poly.pdbx_seq_one_letter_code
_entity_poly.pdbx_strand_id
1 'polypeptide(L)'
;MLTENQWTTAHAIAQTLVQEKTDINELRKAISYLRNYVTPNESGQKFFNYLKTLTKNGLSIGHSRQTSGYYETIEATCTQYLKAYENDSIVMLQILGWVARLMRYYQNSGPIGEIPASVAESARQAEIAEVVGSQAFNIGQILEATVTNIKGNKVTYEILGTIKLTEKEPKKAASLSESQNVQVEIVDLKEDGSIKKVKLVG
;
A
#
# COMPACT_ATOMS: atom_id res chain seq x y z
N MET A 1 16.88 -11.23 -8.77
CA MET A 1 15.58 -11.15 -9.48
C MET A 1 14.59 -10.61 -8.47
N LEU A 2 13.73 -9.66 -8.85
CA LEU A 2 12.78 -9.07 -7.89
C LEU A 2 11.74 -10.13 -7.48
N THR A 3 11.34 -10.13 -6.21
CA THR A 3 10.19 -10.89 -5.73
C THR A 3 8.88 -10.22 -6.13
N GLU A 4 7.74 -10.91 -6.01
CA GLU A 4 6.40 -10.34 -6.25
C GLU A 4 6.16 -9.02 -5.48
N ASN A 5 6.53 -8.99 -4.20
CA ASN A 5 6.39 -7.78 -3.37
C ASN A 5 7.27 -6.64 -3.87
N GLN A 6 8.48 -6.93 -4.34
CA GLN A 6 9.41 -5.92 -4.85
C GLN A 6 8.98 -5.41 -6.24
N TRP A 7 8.42 -6.27 -7.08
CA TRP A 7 7.78 -5.88 -8.34
C TRP A 7 6.58 -4.97 -8.12
N THR A 8 5.70 -5.37 -7.20
CA THR A 8 4.54 -4.58 -6.78
C THR A 8 4.98 -3.19 -6.28
N THR A 9 6.02 -3.16 -5.45
CA THR A 9 6.64 -1.91 -4.97
C THR A 9 7.12 -1.05 -6.15
N ALA A 10 7.82 -1.65 -7.12
CA ALA A 10 8.32 -0.93 -8.30
C ALA A 10 7.17 -0.37 -9.16
N HIS A 11 6.09 -1.12 -9.34
CA HIS A 11 4.89 -0.68 -10.05
C HIS A 11 4.22 0.50 -9.36
N ALA A 12 3.97 0.40 -8.05
CA ALA A 12 3.35 1.46 -7.27
C ALA A 12 4.14 2.77 -7.33
N ILE A 13 5.45 2.72 -7.10
CA ILE A 13 6.32 3.90 -7.20
C ILE A 13 6.25 4.49 -8.61
N ALA A 14 6.39 3.67 -9.65
CA ALA A 14 6.40 4.15 -11.03
C ALA A 14 5.08 4.82 -11.42
N GLN A 15 3.94 4.23 -11.06
CA GLN A 15 2.62 4.79 -11.34
C GLN A 15 2.41 6.13 -10.61
N THR A 16 2.71 6.20 -9.32
CA THR A 16 2.60 7.44 -8.54
C THR A 16 3.45 8.55 -9.15
N LEU A 17 4.72 8.28 -9.47
CA LEU A 17 5.60 9.29 -10.06
C LEU A 17 5.13 9.75 -11.45
N VAL A 18 4.54 8.86 -12.26
CA VAL A 18 3.98 9.22 -13.57
C VAL A 18 2.71 10.07 -13.41
N GLN A 19 1.81 9.69 -12.50
CA GLN A 19 0.57 10.44 -12.23
C GLN A 19 0.87 11.86 -11.74
N GLU A 20 1.86 12.01 -10.86
CA GLU A 20 2.37 13.29 -10.37
C GLU A 20 3.25 14.03 -11.39
N LYS A 21 3.34 13.54 -12.63
CA LYS A 21 4.13 14.13 -13.73
C LYS A 21 5.58 14.41 -13.35
N THR A 22 6.17 13.55 -12.52
CA THR A 22 7.56 13.66 -12.07
C THR A 22 8.52 13.38 -13.22
N ASP A 23 9.56 14.21 -13.36
CA ASP A 23 10.61 13.98 -14.35
C ASP A 23 11.46 12.75 -13.99
N ILE A 24 11.47 11.77 -14.89
CA ILE A 24 12.27 10.54 -14.81
C ILE A 24 13.78 10.84 -14.68
N ASN A 25 14.28 11.95 -15.21
CA ASN A 25 15.68 12.32 -15.13
C ASN A 25 16.08 12.69 -13.69
N GLU A 26 15.18 13.32 -12.93
CA GLU A 26 15.42 13.62 -11.52
C GLU A 26 15.46 12.34 -10.68
N LEU A 27 14.57 11.39 -10.96
CA LEU A 27 14.65 10.06 -10.36
C LEU A 27 15.98 9.36 -10.71
N ARG A 28 16.43 9.43 -11.96
CA ARG A 28 17.70 8.81 -12.39
C ARG A 28 18.91 9.40 -11.68
N LYS A 29 18.92 10.71 -11.39
CA LYS A 29 19.97 11.32 -10.56
C LYS A 29 19.98 10.74 -9.15
N ALA A 30 18.81 10.55 -8.54
CA ALA A 30 18.70 9.89 -7.24
C ALA A 30 19.18 8.43 -7.26
N ILE A 31 18.85 7.68 -8.30
CA ILE A 31 19.35 6.31 -8.51
C ILE A 31 20.88 6.29 -8.66
N SER A 32 21.43 7.26 -9.40
CA SER A 32 22.87 7.42 -9.56
C SER A 32 23.55 7.66 -8.21
N TYR A 33 22.94 8.50 -7.36
CA TYR A 33 23.45 8.72 -6.00
C TYR A 33 23.48 7.41 -5.19
N LEU A 34 22.36 6.67 -5.16
CA LEU A 34 22.29 5.38 -4.44
C LEU A 34 23.38 4.42 -4.93
N ARG A 35 23.57 4.29 -6.24
CA ARG A 35 24.57 3.40 -6.84
C ARG A 35 26.00 3.76 -6.49
N ASN A 36 26.32 5.06 -6.45
CA ASN A 36 27.71 5.52 -6.35
C ASN A 36 28.15 5.81 -4.91
N TYR A 37 27.21 6.09 -4.01
CA TYR A 37 27.51 6.59 -2.66
C TYR A 37 26.93 5.74 -1.52
N VAL A 38 26.17 4.68 -1.82
CA VAL A 38 25.74 3.70 -0.83
C VAL A 38 26.36 2.36 -1.20
N THR A 39 27.19 1.82 -0.32
CA THR A 39 27.87 0.56 -0.60
C THR A 39 26.93 -0.63 -0.44
N PRO A 40 27.19 -1.74 -1.15
CA PRO A 40 26.51 -3.00 -0.90
C PRO A 40 26.75 -3.38 0.58
N ASN A 41 25.68 -3.56 1.36
CA ASN A 41 25.65 -3.80 2.83
C ASN A 41 25.55 -2.57 3.74
N GLU A 42 25.58 -1.34 3.21
CA GLU A 42 25.18 -0.17 3.99
C GLU A 42 23.67 0.03 3.97
N SER A 43 23.14 0.56 5.08
CA SER A 43 21.76 1.04 5.14
C SER A 43 21.54 2.14 4.09
N GLY A 44 20.41 2.05 3.39
CA GLY A 44 19.86 3.07 2.50
C GLY A 44 19.48 4.37 3.21
N GLN A 45 19.71 4.51 4.51
CA GLN A 45 19.48 5.76 5.24
C GLN A 45 20.21 6.97 4.60
N LYS A 46 21.42 6.76 4.06
CA LYS A 46 22.16 7.79 3.31
C LYS A 46 21.39 8.26 2.06
N PHE A 47 20.67 7.37 1.40
CA PHE A 47 19.82 7.70 0.26
C PHE A 47 18.60 8.53 0.68
N PHE A 48 17.89 8.13 1.75
CA PHE A 48 16.76 8.93 2.25
C PHE A 48 17.20 10.31 2.75
N ASN A 49 18.35 10.40 3.43
CA ASN A 49 18.92 11.68 3.83
C ASN A 49 19.25 12.56 2.63
N TYR A 50 19.81 11.97 1.58
CA TYR A 50 20.07 12.68 0.33
C TYR A 50 18.79 13.21 -0.32
N LEU A 51 17.71 12.42 -0.39
CA LEU A 51 16.42 12.88 -0.89
C LEU A 51 15.89 14.07 -0.07
N LYS A 52 15.98 14.00 1.26
CA LYS A 52 15.63 15.13 2.15
C LYS A 52 16.50 16.36 1.94
N THR A 53 17.77 16.18 1.58
CA THR A 53 18.64 17.30 1.22
C THR A 53 18.23 17.91 -0.12
N LEU A 54 17.84 17.09 -1.10
CA LEU A 54 17.33 17.57 -2.39
C LEU A 54 16.04 18.38 -2.23
N THR A 55 15.11 17.96 -1.36
CA THR A 55 13.88 18.75 -1.10
C THR A 55 14.20 20.09 -0.43
N LYS A 56 15.04 20.08 0.61
CA LYS A 56 15.45 21.31 1.31
C LYS A 56 16.18 22.31 0.42
N ASN A 57 16.97 21.83 -0.53
CA ASN A 57 17.78 22.64 -1.42
C ASN A 57 17.21 22.72 -2.85
N GLY A 58 15.99 22.23 -3.09
CA GLY A 58 15.42 22.10 -4.44
C GLY A 58 15.30 23.43 -5.18
N LEU A 59 15.08 24.52 -4.42
CA LEU A 59 15.00 25.89 -4.93
C LEU A 59 16.36 26.46 -5.38
N SER A 60 17.48 25.96 -4.86
CA SER A 60 18.83 26.44 -5.20
C SER A 60 19.56 25.55 -6.19
N ILE A 61 19.17 24.27 -6.28
CA ILE A 61 19.75 23.28 -7.21
C ILE A 61 18.95 23.19 -8.51
N GLY A 62 17.64 23.47 -8.45
CA GLY A 62 16.75 23.45 -9.60
C GLY A 62 16.88 24.69 -10.47
N HIS A 63 17.08 24.50 -11.78
CA HIS A 63 17.03 25.60 -12.74
C HIS A 63 15.59 26.08 -13.01
N SER A 64 14.58 25.35 -12.52
CA SER A 64 13.16 25.67 -12.60
C SER A 64 12.47 25.53 -11.24
N ARG A 65 11.43 26.35 -10.99
CA ARG A 65 10.59 26.22 -9.79
C ARG A 65 9.84 24.89 -9.68
N GLN A 66 9.73 24.14 -10.79
CA GLN A 66 9.10 22.81 -10.83
C GLN A 66 10.01 21.70 -10.27
N THR A 67 11.33 21.93 -10.26
CA THR A 67 12.31 20.92 -9.83
C THR A 67 12.18 20.58 -8.34
N SER A 68 11.81 21.55 -7.49
CA SER A 68 11.55 21.32 -6.06
C SER A 68 10.40 20.33 -5.84
N GLY A 69 9.30 20.50 -6.58
CA GLY A 69 8.13 19.63 -6.48
C GLY A 69 8.47 18.18 -6.87
N TYR A 70 9.30 17.97 -7.89
CA TYR A 70 9.75 16.63 -8.26
C TYR A 70 10.53 15.96 -7.12
N TYR A 71 11.43 16.67 -6.46
CA TYR A 71 12.17 16.11 -5.33
C TYR A 71 11.28 15.80 -4.14
N GLU A 72 10.27 16.63 -3.86
CA GLU A 72 9.29 16.39 -2.80
C GLU A 72 8.48 15.12 -3.08
N THR A 73 7.96 14.98 -4.30
CA THR A 73 7.25 13.77 -4.71
C THR A 73 8.14 12.53 -4.68
N ILE A 74 9.39 12.62 -5.15
CA ILE A 74 10.35 11.51 -5.12
C ILE A 74 10.66 11.11 -3.68
N GLU A 75 10.92 12.08 -2.79
CA GLU A 75 11.22 11.82 -1.37
C GLU A 75 10.03 11.15 -0.68
N ALA A 76 8.84 11.71 -0.81
CA ALA A 76 7.64 11.16 -0.18
C ALA A 76 7.33 9.74 -0.67
N THR A 77 7.36 9.53 -1.99
CA THR A 77 7.09 8.24 -2.61
C THR A 77 8.15 7.20 -2.23
N CYS A 78 9.43 7.56 -2.29
CA CYS A 78 10.50 6.63 -1.91
C CYS A 78 10.43 6.31 -0.42
N THR A 79 10.18 7.29 0.45
CA THR A 79 10.04 7.07 1.90
C THR A 79 8.85 6.16 2.19
N GLN A 80 7.71 6.34 1.50
CA GLN A 80 6.53 5.49 1.71
C GLN A 80 6.77 4.03 1.30
N TYR A 81 7.35 3.80 0.13
CA TYR A 81 7.40 2.46 -0.49
C TYR A 81 8.73 1.72 -0.29
N LEU A 82 9.84 2.43 -0.07
CA LEU A 82 11.17 1.81 0.06
C LEU A 82 11.67 1.67 1.50
N LYS A 83 10.98 2.24 2.50
CA LYS A 83 11.44 2.20 3.89
C LYS A 83 11.60 0.78 4.42
N ALA A 84 10.75 -0.15 3.99
CA ALA A 84 10.85 -1.57 4.34
C ALA A 84 12.17 -2.23 3.86
N TYR A 85 12.82 -1.64 2.85
CA TYR A 85 14.07 -2.13 2.27
C TYR A 85 15.28 -1.28 2.71
N GLU A 86 15.14 -0.41 3.72
CA GLU A 86 16.22 0.50 4.15
C GLU A 86 17.50 -0.25 4.55
N ASN A 87 17.41 -1.48 5.03
CA ASN A 87 18.59 -2.27 5.40
C ASN A 87 19.18 -3.08 4.23
N ASP A 88 18.60 -2.99 3.03
CA ASP A 88 19.04 -3.68 1.83
C ASP A 88 19.14 -2.72 0.63
N SER A 89 20.26 -2.00 0.59
CA SER A 89 20.56 -1.03 -0.48
C SER A 89 20.63 -1.65 -1.87
N ILE A 90 20.97 -2.94 -1.97
CA ILE A 90 21.00 -3.67 -3.25
C ILE A 90 19.58 -3.85 -3.77
N VAL A 91 18.66 -4.31 -2.92
CA VAL A 91 17.24 -4.45 -3.27
C VAL A 91 16.62 -3.09 -3.64
N MET A 92 16.90 -2.04 -2.87
CA MET A 92 16.45 -0.68 -3.20
C MET A 92 16.92 -0.26 -4.61
N LEU A 93 18.18 -0.52 -4.94
CA LEU A 93 18.74 -0.19 -6.25
C LEU A 93 18.09 -0.99 -7.39
N GLN A 94 17.79 -2.28 -7.15
CA GLN A 94 17.09 -3.12 -8.13
C GLN A 94 15.66 -2.63 -8.36
N ILE A 95 14.91 -2.35 -7.29
CA ILE A 95 13.54 -1.81 -7.36
C ILE A 95 13.54 -0.51 -8.16
N LEU A 96 14.35 0.47 -7.76
CA LEU A 96 14.41 1.77 -8.43
C LEU A 96 14.90 1.68 -9.88
N GLY A 97 15.79 0.74 -10.19
CA GLY A 97 16.19 0.44 -11.55
C GLY A 97 15.01 0.02 -12.44
N TRP A 98 14.07 -0.75 -11.89
CA TRP A 98 12.83 -1.12 -12.58
C TRP A 98 11.81 0.03 -12.61
N VAL A 99 11.68 0.82 -11.54
CA VAL A 99 10.84 2.03 -11.52
C VAL A 99 11.14 2.93 -12.71
N ALA A 100 12.42 3.24 -12.98
CA ALA A 100 12.79 4.08 -14.11
C ALA A 100 12.38 3.49 -15.48
N ARG A 101 12.39 2.16 -15.62
CA ARG A 101 11.93 1.49 -16.86
C ARG A 101 10.41 1.56 -16.97
N LEU A 102 9.70 1.29 -15.87
CA LEU A 102 8.24 1.31 -15.78
C LEU A 102 7.66 2.72 -15.99
N MET A 103 8.28 3.76 -15.43
CA MET A 103 7.87 5.15 -15.68
C MET A 103 7.90 5.48 -17.17
N ARG A 104 8.98 5.11 -17.87
CA ARG A 104 9.09 5.32 -19.32
C ARG A 104 8.01 4.53 -20.08
N TYR A 105 7.73 3.30 -19.65
CA TYR A 105 6.67 2.49 -20.21
C TYR A 105 5.30 3.18 -20.03
N TYR A 106 4.96 3.60 -18.82
CA TYR A 106 3.68 4.24 -18.52
C TYR A 106 3.49 5.61 -19.18
N GLN A 107 4.54 6.43 -19.28
CA GLN A 107 4.48 7.71 -19.99
C GLN A 107 4.19 7.54 -21.49
N ASN A 108 4.66 6.44 -22.09
CA ASN A 108 4.56 6.21 -23.54
C ASN A 108 3.33 5.38 -23.95
N SER A 109 2.60 4.79 -23.00
CA SER A 109 1.54 3.81 -23.28
C SER A 109 0.14 4.40 -23.46
N GLY A 110 -0.01 5.73 -23.50
CA GLY A 110 -1.34 6.39 -23.53
C GLY A 110 -2.12 6.22 -22.22
N PRO A 111 -3.40 6.63 -22.12
CA PRO A 111 -4.22 6.37 -20.95
C PRO A 111 -4.48 4.86 -20.90
N ILE A 112 -3.59 4.14 -20.23
CA ILE A 112 -3.78 2.75 -19.83
C ILE A 112 -5.07 2.77 -19.02
N GLY A 113 -6.11 2.10 -19.53
CA GLY A 113 -7.39 1.96 -18.84
C GLY A 113 -7.18 1.63 -17.38
N GLU A 114 -7.94 2.30 -16.53
CA GLU A 114 -7.90 2.21 -15.07
C GLU A 114 -7.55 0.80 -14.60
N ILE A 115 -6.28 0.59 -14.24
CA ILE A 115 -5.92 -0.52 -13.38
C ILE A 115 -6.26 0.01 -11.99
N PRO A 116 -7.22 -0.62 -11.28
CA PRO A 116 -7.69 -0.12 -9.99
C PRO A 116 -6.51 0.03 -9.04
N ALA A 117 -6.52 1.13 -8.30
CA ALA A 117 -5.59 1.38 -7.22
C ALA A 117 -5.47 0.13 -6.31
N SER A 118 -4.26 -0.41 -6.20
CA SER A 118 -3.85 -1.39 -5.18
C SER A 118 -2.31 -1.32 -5.10
N VAL A 119 -1.59 -1.47 -3.97
CA VAL A 119 -1.48 -2.68 -3.14
C VAL A 119 -0.91 -2.37 -1.73
N ALA A 120 -0.98 -1.13 -1.21
CA ALA A 120 -0.52 -0.88 0.17
C ALA A 120 -1.43 -1.54 1.22
N GLU A 121 -2.72 -1.71 0.91
CA GLU A 121 -3.65 -2.52 1.69
C GLU A 121 -3.41 -4.03 1.47
N SER A 122 -2.97 -4.45 0.28
CA SER A 122 -2.98 -5.87 -0.12
C SER A 122 -1.82 -6.70 0.44
N ALA A 123 -0.69 -6.12 0.84
CA ALA A 123 0.34 -6.88 1.55
C ALA A 123 -0.10 -7.25 2.98
N ARG A 124 -0.71 -6.30 3.71
CA ARG A 124 -1.33 -6.56 5.02
C ARG A 124 -2.50 -7.53 4.86
N GLN A 125 -3.32 -7.37 3.82
CA GLN A 125 -4.42 -8.29 3.53
C GLN A 125 -3.95 -9.66 3.03
N ALA A 126 -2.76 -9.79 2.44
CA ALA A 126 -2.20 -11.08 2.02
C ALA A 126 -1.62 -11.85 3.22
N GLU A 127 -0.87 -11.18 4.11
CA GLU A 127 -0.44 -11.77 5.39
C GLU A 127 -1.66 -12.16 6.23
N ILE A 128 -2.67 -11.29 6.29
CA ILE A 128 -3.93 -11.60 6.96
C ILE A 128 -4.67 -12.73 6.23
N ALA A 129 -4.74 -12.77 4.90
CA ALA A 129 -5.42 -13.83 4.17
C ALA A 129 -4.72 -15.19 4.34
N GLU A 130 -3.40 -15.20 4.49
CA GLU A 130 -2.62 -16.40 4.81
C GLU A 130 -2.90 -16.85 6.26
N VAL A 131 -2.92 -15.92 7.22
CA VAL A 131 -3.32 -16.20 8.61
C VAL A 131 -4.78 -16.69 8.68
N VAL A 132 -5.70 -16.03 7.99
CA VAL A 132 -7.14 -16.36 7.90
C VAL A 132 -7.37 -17.70 7.21
N GLY A 133 -6.63 -18.01 6.15
CA GLY A 133 -6.69 -19.31 5.47
C GLY A 133 -6.16 -20.46 6.33
N SER A 134 -5.25 -20.16 7.28
CA SER A 134 -4.75 -21.12 8.26
C SER A 134 -5.58 -21.21 9.54
N GLN A 135 -6.49 -20.26 9.77
CA GLN A 135 -7.34 -20.20 10.97
C GLN A 135 -8.64 -20.98 10.73
N ALA A 136 -8.80 -22.11 11.41
CA ALA A 136 -10.06 -22.82 11.43
C ALA A 136 -11.08 -22.04 12.27
N PHE A 137 -12.09 -21.46 11.61
CA PHE A 137 -13.20 -20.79 12.29
C PHE A 137 -14.18 -21.81 12.86
N ASN A 138 -14.78 -21.48 14.00
CA ASN A 138 -15.83 -22.29 14.62
C ASN A 138 -17.13 -21.48 14.78
N ILE A 139 -18.27 -22.15 14.62
CA ILE A 139 -19.58 -21.55 14.94
C ILE A 139 -19.61 -21.22 16.44
N GLY A 140 -20.07 -20.01 16.78
CA GLY A 140 -20.08 -19.45 18.13
C GLY A 140 -18.82 -18.68 18.51
N GLN A 141 -17.81 -18.62 17.65
CA GLN A 141 -16.61 -17.81 17.88
C GLN A 141 -16.93 -16.32 17.77
N ILE A 142 -16.43 -15.53 18.73
CA ILE A 142 -16.53 -14.07 18.73
C ILE A 142 -15.26 -13.48 18.14
N LEU A 143 -15.42 -12.55 17.20
CA LEU A 143 -14.33 -11.84 16.52
C LEU A 143 -14.55 -10.33 16.61
N GLU A 144 -13.45 -9.58 16.63
CA GLU A 144 -13.50 -8.13 16.44
C GLU A 144 -13.74 -7.80 14.96
N ALA A 145 -14.60 -6.82 14.71
CA ALA A 145 -14.92 -6.34 13.39
C ALA A 145 -15.06 -4.82 13.37
N THR A 146 -14.77 -4.20 12.24
CA THR A 146 -14.99 -2.78 12.00
C THR A 146 -16.19 -2.59 11.08
N VAL A 147 -17.10 -1.69 11.44
CA VAL A 147 -18.22 -1.33 10.57
C VAL A 147 -17.71 -0.45 9.43
N THR A 148 -17.80 -0.92 8.20
CA THR A 148 -17.27 -0.21 7.03
C THR A 148 -18.34 0.51 6.22
N ASN A 149 -19.61 0.10 6.31
CA ASN A 149 -20.71 0.71 5.58
C ASN A 149 -22.05 0.39 6.24
N ILE A 150 -22.94 1.39 6.33
CA ILE A 150 -24.32 1.21 6.78
C ILE A 150 -25.30 1.73 5.71
N LYS A 151 -26.15 0.83 5.17
CA LYS A 151 -27.18 1.18 4.20
C LYS A 151 -28.56 0.73 4.67
N GLY A 152 -29.28 1.64 5.33
CA GLY A 152 -30.57 1.34 5.94
C GLY A 152 -30.41 0.34 7.09
N ASN A 153 -31.00 -0.85 6.96
CA ASN A 153 -30.83 -1.93 7.94
C ASN A 153 -29.69 -2.90 7.62
N LYS A 154 -28.88 -2.63 6.59
CA LYS A 154 -27.73 -3.47 6.23
C LYS A 154 -26.45 -2.86 6.77
N VAL A 155 -25.67 -3.67 7.46
CA VAL A 155 -24.38 -3.28 8.04
C VAL A 155 -23.31 -4.16 7.43
N THR A 156 -22.21 -3.57 6.99
CA THR A 156 -21.05 -4.30 6.47
C THR A 156 -19.95 -4.32 7.53
N TYR A 157 -19.57 -5.52 7.94
CA TYR A 157 -18.51 -5.78 8.90
C TYR A 157 -17.24 -6.21 8.17
N GLU A 158 -16.12 -5.61 8.54
CA GLU A 158 -14.80 -6.05 8.14
C GLU A 158 -14.14 -6.79 9.31
N ILE A 159 -13.97 -8.09 9.15
CA ILE A 159 -13.38 -8.98 10.14
C ILE A 159 -11.94 -9.25 9.71
N LEU A 160 -11.01 -9.10 10.66
CA LEU A 160 -9.58 -9.27 10.43
C LEU A 160 -9.06 -8.41 9.26
N GLY A 161 -9.70 -7.31 8.86
CA GLY A 161 -9.22 -6.43 7.78
C GLY A 161 -9.31 -6.99 6.36
N THR A 162 -9.92 -8.16 6.16
CA THR A 162 -10.02 -8.83 4.85
C THR A 162 -11.41 -9.37 4.54
N ILE A 163 -12.08 -9.96 5.54
CA ILE A 163 -13.38 -10.59 5.36
C ILE A 163 -14.46 -9.52 5.50
N LYS A 164 -15.14 -9.20 4.38
CA LYS A 164 -16.28 -8.27 4.38
C LYS A 164 -17.59 -9.05 4.31
N LEU A 165 -18.44 -8.90 5.33
CA LEU A 165 -19.76 -9.52 5.40
C LEU A 165 -20.84 -8.47 5.62
N THR A 166 -21.86 -8.47 4.76
CA THR A 166 -23.01 -7.58 4.90
C THR A 166 -24.19 -8.33 5.51
N GLU A 167 -24.58 -7.94 6.72
CA GLU A 167 -25.68 -8.55 7.46
C GLU A 167 -26.86 -7.58 7.60
N LYS A 168 -28.07 -8.14 7.72
CA LYS A 168 -29.27 -7.36 8.01
C LYS A 168 -29.44 -7.24 9.53
N GLU A 169 -29.32 -6.02 10.03
CA GLU A 169 -29.42 -5.65 11.44
C GLU A 169 -30.58 -4.66 11.68
N PRO A 170 -31.85 -5.09 11.51
CA PRO A 170 -33.02 -4.20 11.55
C PRO A 170 -33.22 -3.44 12.86
N LYS A 171 -32.72 -3.96 13.99
CA LYS A 171 -32.85 -3.31 15.31
C LYS A 171 -31.60 -2.56 15.75
N LYS A 172 -30.43 -2.94 15.23
CA LYS A 172 -29.12 -2.49 15.73
C LYS A 172 -28.38 -1.59 14.73
N ALA A 173 -28.78 -1.59 13.44
CA ALA A 173 -28.14 -0.75 12.42
C ALA A 173 -28.22 0.75 12.77
N ALA A 174 -29.31 1.20 13.39
CA ALA A 174 -29.50 2.60 13.75
C ALA A 174 -28.61 3.07 14.92
N SER A 175 -28.05 2.16 15.72
CA SER A 175 -27.17 2.46 16.85
C SER A 175 -25.68 2.30 16.51
N LEU A 176 -25.35 2.03 15.25
CA LEU A 176 -23.99 1.84 14.78
C LEU A 176 -23.53 3.02 13.93
N SER A 177 -22.22 3.28 13.96
CA SER A 177 -21.56 4.28 13.14
C SER A 177 -20.51 3.64 12.24
N GLU A 178 -20.24 4.24 11.08
CA GLU A 178 -19.13 3.83 10.23
C GLU A 178 -17.79 4.05 10.95
N SER A 179 -16.83 3.16 10.69
CA SER A 179 -15.54 3.05 11.38
C SER A 179 -15.60 2.64 12.86
N GLN A 180 -16.77 2.23 13.37
CA GLN A 180 -16.91 1.72 14.73
C GLN A 180 -16.37 0.28 14.86
N ASN A 181 -15.59 0.01 15.90
CA ASN A 181 -15.18 -1.35 16.26
C ASN A 181 -16.26 -2.01 17.11
N VAL A 182 -16.61 -3.24 16.74
CA VAL A 182 -17.66 -4.06 17.36
C VAL A 182 -17.23 -5.51 17.46
N GLN A 183 -17.99 -6.31 18.22
CA GLN A 183 -17.82 -7.75 18.30
C GLN A 183 -18.93 -8.46 17.53
N VAL A 184 -18.56 -9.45 16.72
CA VAL A 184 -19.50 -10.27 15.95
C VAL A 184 -19.26 -11.75 16.24
N GLU A 185 -20.35 -12.50 16.34
CA GLU A 185 -20.34 -13.95 16.54
C GLU A 185 -20.58 -14.66 15.21
N ILE A 186 -19.78 -15.68 14.93
CA ILE A 186 -19.97 -16.55 13.76
C ILE A 186 -21.19 -17.43 13.98
N VAL A 187 -22.20 -17.28 13.13
CA VAL A 187 -23.45 -18.08 13.21
C VAL A 187 -23.55 -19.14 12.13
N ASP A 188 -22.78 -19.02 11.05
CA ASP A 188 -22.77 -19.99 9.96
C ASP A 188 -21.42 -19.99 9.22
N LEU A 189 -20.99 -21.16 8.76
CA LEU A 189 -19.79 -21.38 7.96
C LEU A 189 -20.18 -21.99 6.61
N LYS A 190 -19.33 -21.82 5.59
CA LYS A 190 -19.46 -22.51 4.30
C LYS A 190 -18.82 -23.90 4.38
N GLU A 191 -19.06 -24.72 3.36
CA GLU A 191 -18.46 -26.06 3.25
C GLU A 191 -16.93 -26.04 3.20
N ASP A 192 -16.33 -24.92 2.77
CA ASP A 192 -14.88 -24.68 2.74
C ASP A 192 -14.31 -24.18 4.09
N GLY A 193 -15.13 -24.03 5.13
CA GLY A 193 -14.74 -23.52 6.44
C GLY A 193 -14.68 -21.99 6.55
N SER A 194 -14.94 -21.25 5.46
CA SER A 194 -14.99 -19.78 5.51
C SER A 194 -16.27 -19.26 6.16
N ILE A 195 -16.21 -18.06 6.73
CA ILE A 195 -17.34 -17.43 7.41
C ILE A 195 -18.44 -17.11 6.40
N LYS A 196 -19.63 -17.68 6.63
CA LYS A 196 -20.81 -17.44 5.79
C LYS A 196 -21.70 -16.35 6.36
N LYS A 197 -21.85 -16.32 7.68
CA LYS A 197 -22.77 -15.41 8.35
C LYS A 197 -22.30 -15.07 9.76
N VAL A 198 -22.49 -13.81 10.14
CA VAL A 198 -22.20 -13.31 11.49
C VAL A 198 -23.39 -12.57 12.09
N LYS A 199 -23.34 -12.33 13.40
CA LYS A 199 -24.33 -11.55 14.13
C LYS A 199 -23.63 -10.61 15.11
N LEU A 200 -24.11 -9.38 15.23
CA LEU A 200 -23.59 -8.42 16.20
C LEU A 200 -23.84 -8.88 17.65
N VAL A 201 -22.76 -8.98 18.43
CA VAL A 201 -22.76 -9.20 19.88
C VAL A 201 -23.00 -7.85 20.56
N GLY A 202 -24.08 -7.76 21.36
CA GLY A 202 -24.57 -6.50 21.95
C GLY A 202 -25.98 -6.22 21.53
#